data_AF-A0A7Z9GHN4-F1
#
_entry.id   AF-A0A7Z9GHN4-F1
#
_cell.length_a   1.000
_cell.length_b   1.000
_cell.length_c   1.000
_cell.angle_alpha   90.00
_cell.angle_beta   90.00
_cell.angle_gamma   90.00
#
_symmetry.space_group_name_H-M   'P 1'
#
loop_
_entity.id
_entity.type
_entity.pdbx_description
1 polymer ?
#
loop_
_entity_poly.entity_id
_entity_poly.type
_entity_poly.pdbx_seq_one_letter_code
_entity_poly.pdbx_strand_id
1 'polypeptide(L)'
;MEPHILEWINLVVRWTHVVFGIAWIGASFYFIFLENSLNRTEGLKDDIAGNLWALHGGGFYYIEKYKVAPEKIPQHLHWFKYEAYFTWLTGFLLLFIVYYFNASSFLIDKEVLDIEPNTGVAIGIGSLVVSWIFYDVLCKSPLVNKNFLFLVIMFLFTAGAAYVLCNVFSARAAYIHVGALLGTIMAANVFFVIIPSQKALVQAAKDGTELDLTLGQKAGLRSLHNNYFTLPVVFVMISSHYPSTYGSEWNWAVLAGLSAVSIGVKHFWNIYEQGELYNRWLLPAAVIGLIALALVTAPSNPATRLKDAPAVSFQEVQAIINERCTNCHSATPTDKVWATAPNGIMFDTPEQIVNMTDRILNRAVITRTMPQANQTGMKQEERDAIEIWIYQGAKIK
;
A
#
# COMPACT_ATOMS: atom_id res chain seq x y z
N MET A 1 8.01 15.33 27.78
CA MET A 1 8.14 13.87 28.02
C MET A 1 7.08 13.09 27.25
N GLU A 2 5.81 13.48 27.33
CA GLU A 2 4.71 12.81 26.61
C GLU A 2 4.85 12.78 25.06
N PRO A 3 5.19 13.89 24.35
CA PRO A 3 5.40 13.82 22.90
C PRO A 3 6.53 12.89 22.46
N HIS A 4 7.60 12.82 23.27
CA HIS A 4 8.73 11.93 23.02
C HIS A 4 8.35 10.46 23.20
N ILE A 5 7.52 10.13 24.19
CA ILE A 5 7.03 8.76 24.39
C ILE A 5 6.15 8.34 23.20
N LEU A 6 5.25 9.21 22.74
CA LEU A 6 4.41 8.94 21.57
C LEU A 6 5.22 8.73 20.30
N GLU A 7 6.27 9.54 20.10
CA GLU A 7 7.24 9.36 19.00
C GLU A 7 7.89 7.97 19.05
N TRP A 8 8.41 7.56 20.21
CA TRP A 8 9.02 6.24 20.39
C TRP A 8 8.03 5.09 20.17
N ILE A 9 6.79 5.22 20.65
CA ILE A 9 5.73 4.23 20.38
C ILE A 9 5.48 4.13 18.87
N ASN A 10 5.32 5.27 18.17
CA ASN A 10 5.13 5.28 16.72
C ASN A 10 6.30 4.61 16.00
N LEU A 11 7.53 4.93 16.40
CA LEU A 11 8.76 4.36 15.84
C LEU A 11 8.81 2.84 16.04
N VAL A 12 8.63 2.36 17.27
CA VAL A 12 8.73 0.93 17.60
C VAL A 12 7.67 0.12 16.83
N VAL A 13 6.41 0.57 16.82
CA VAL A 13 5.34 -0.15 16.11
C VAL A 13 5.61 -0.15 14.60
N ARG A 14 6.03 0.99 14.03
CA ARG A 14 6.36 1.09 12.61
C ARG A 14 7.54 0.24 12.22
N TRP A 15 8.61 0.27 13.00
CA TRP A 15 9.80 -0.54 12.76
C TRP A 15 9.48 -2.02 12.83
N THR A 16 8.73 -2.45 13.85
CA THR A 16 8.27 -3.83 14.00
C THR A 16 7.44 -4.26 12.79
N HIS A 17 6.51 -3.41 12.32
CA HIS A 17 5.72 -3.67 11.12
C HIS A 17 6.57 -3.88 9.88
N VAL A 18 7.55 -3.00 9.64
CA VAL A 18 8.44 -3.12 8.48
C VAL A 18 9.29 -4.39 8.56
N VAL A 19 9.82 -4.73 9.73
CA VAL A 19 10.63 -5.96 9.93
C VAL A 19 9.82 -7.22 9.60
N PHE A 20 8.62 -7.36 10.17
CA PHE A 20 7.76 -8.51 9.85
C PHE A 20 7.27 -8.49 8.40
N GLY A 21 6.98 -7.30 7.86
CA GLY A 21 6.58 -7.13 6.46
C GLY A 21 7.64 -7.63 5.50
N ILE A 22 8.92 -7.29 5.73
CA ILE A 22 10.06 -7.78 4.95
C ILE A 22 10.18 -9.30 5.07
N ALA A 23 10.11 -9.84 6.29
CA ALA A 23 10.20 -11.29 6.51
C ALA A 23 9.07 -12.04 5.77
N TRP A 24 7.84 -11.54 5.85
CA TRP A 24 6.68 -12.18 5.23
C TRP A 24 6.70 -12.09 3.70
N ILE A 25 6.96 -10.89 3.16
CA ILE A 25 7.02 -10.67 1.71
C ILE A 25 8.18 -11.45 1.10
N GLY A 26 9.35 -11.44 1.76
CA GLY A 26 10.51 -12.24 1.36
C GLY A 26 10.19 -13.72 1.30
N ALA A 27 9.55 -14.27 2.35
CA ALA A 27 9.10 -15.66 2.35
C ALA A 27 8.08 -15.95 1.23
N SER A 28 7.12 -15.05 1.00
CA SER A 28 6.13 -15.21 -0.07
C SER A 28 6.76 -15.26 -1.47
N PHE A 29 7.74 -14.40 -1.75
CA PHE A 29 8.49 -14.46 -3.01
C PHE A 29 9.30 -15.75 -3.12
N TYR A 30 10.01 -16.14 -2.07
CA TYR A 30 10.80 -17.36 -2.05
C TYR A 30 9.95 -18.62 -2.30
N PHE A 31 8.80 -18.77 -1.63
CA PHE A 31 7.96 -19.96 -1.78
C PHE A 31 7.28 -20.05 -3.14
N ILE A 32 6.92 -18.91 -3.75
CA ILE A 32 6.36 -18.92 -5.11
C ILE A 32 7.44 -19.22 -6.15
N PHE A 33 8.63 -18.63 -6.01
CA PHE A 33 9.79 -19.01 -6.82
C PHE A 33 10.06 -20.51 -6.70
N LEU A 34 10.13 -21.03 -5.47
CA LEU A 34 10.36 -22.45 -5.22
C LEU A 34 9.31 -23.30 -5.94
N GLU A 35 8.01 -23.01 -5.78
CA GLU A 35 6.91 -23.77 -6.39
C GLU A 35 6.94 -23.73 -7.93
N ASN A 36 7.26 -22.57 -8.51
CA ASN A 36 7.35 -22.35 -9.94
C ASN A 36 8.55 -23.06 -10.56
N SER A 37 9.69 -23.06 -9.87
CA SER A 37 10.95 -23.59 -10.39
C SER A 37 11.20 -25.08 -10.04
N LEU A 38 10.25 -25.78 -9.42
CA LEU A 38 10.37 -27.22 -9.20
C LEU A 38 10.48 -27.95 -10.54
N ASN A 39 11.48 -28.82 -10.68
CA ASN A 39 11.50 -29.85 -11.71
C ASN A 39 10.41 -30.88 -11.38
N ARG A 40 9.49 -31.08 -12.32
CA ARG A 40 8.32 -31.97 -12.20
C ARG A 40 8.36 -33.16 -13.16
N THR A 41 9.45 -33.35 -13.91
CA THR A 41 9.52 -34.32 -15.01
C THR A 41 10.69 -35.28 -14.93
N GLU A 42 11.87 -34.82 -14.53
CA GLU A 42 13.11 -35.60 -14.66
C GLU A 42 13.60 -36.15 -13.31
N GLY A 43 13.93 -37.44 -13.26
CA GLY A 43 14.61 -38.04 -12.10
C GLY A 43 13.82 -37.99 -10.79
N LEU A 44 12.49 -37.97 -10.86
CA LEU A 44 11.62 -37.92 -9.68
C LEU A 44 11.27 -39.33 -9.19
N LYS A 45 11.26 -39.50 -7.87
CA LYS A 45 10.69 -40.66 -7.20
C LYS A 45 9.16 -40.57 -7.22
N ASP A 46 8.48 -41.71 -7.08
CA ASP A 46 7.03 -41.80 -7.18
C ASP A 46 6.27 -40.96 -6.14
N ASP A 47 6.85 -40.75 -4.95
CA ASP A 47 6.27 -39.98 -3.84
C ASP A 47 6.59 -38.47 -3.90
N ILE A 48 7.49 -38.05 -4.80
CA ILE A 48 7.95 -36.66 -4.93
C ILE A 48 7.17 -35.92 -6.03
N ALA A 49 6.58 -34.78 -5.66
CA ALA A 49 5.84 -33.89 -6.55
C ALA A 49 6.74 -32.96 -7.36
N GLY A 50 7.97 -32.74 -6.90
CA GLY A 50 9.01 -32.03 -7.61
C GLY A 50 10.26 -31.83 -6.75
N ASN A 51 11.39 -31.52 -7.39
CA ASN A 51 12.64 -31.23 -6.71
C ASN A 51 13.31 -29.95 -7.24
N LEU A 52 14.22 -29.38 -6.47
CA LEU A 52 15.02 -28.22 -6.87
C LEU A 52 16.41 -28.28 -6.25
N TRP A 53 17.42 -28.00 -7.08
CA TRP A 53 18.76 -27.66 -6.63
C TRP A 53 18.90 -26.14 -6.49
N ALA A 54 19.42 -25.69 -5.36
CA ALA A 54 19.69 -24.28 -5.11
C ALA A 54 21.10 -24.09 -4.52
N LEU A 55 21.75 -22.96 -4.84
CA LEU A 55 23.04 -22.57 -4.28
C LEU A 55 22.84 -21.33 -3.42
N HIS A 56 23.23 -21.38 -2.14
CA HIS A 56 23.24 -20.21 -1.27
C HIS A 56 24.29 -20.36 -0.17
N GLY A 57 24.85 -19.25 0.30
CA GLY A 57 25.81 -19.26 1.42
C GLY A 57 27.04 -20.17 1.21
N GLY A 58 27.45 -20.42 -0.04
CA GLY A 58 28.56 -21.31 -0.37
C GLY A 58 28.26 -22.81 -0.35
N GLY A 59 26.98 -23.21 -0.19
CA GLY A 59 26.55 -24.61 -0.17
C GLY A 59 25.43 -24.92 -1.18
N PHE A 60 25.37 -26.18 -1.60
CA PHE A 60 24.30 -26.71 -2.44
C PHE A 60 23.18 -27.28 -1.56
N TYR A 61 21.95 -26.85 -1.83
CA TYR A 61 20.72 -27.36 -1.24
C TYR A 61 19.99 -28.21 -2.28
N TYR A 62 19.44 -29.33 -1.83
CA TYR A 62 18.53 -30.15 -2.61
C TYR A 62 17.21 -30.25 -1.84
N ILE A 63 16.14 -29.77 -2.47
CA ILE A 63 14.82 -29.63 -1.86
C ILE A 63 13.87 -30.55 -2.61
N GLU A 64 13.14 -31.40 -1.90
CA GLU A 64 12.10 -32.26 -2.44
C GLU A 64 10.74 -31.85 -1.86
N LYS A 65 9.76 -31.65 -2.74
CA LYS A 65 8.36 -31.45 -2.37
C LYS A 65 7.64 -32.79 -2.51
N TYR A 66 7.03 -33.28 -1.44
CA TYR A 66 6.28 -34.53 -1.47
C TYR A 66 4.86 -34.32 -2.04
N LYS A 67 4.33 -35.34 -2.74
CA LYS A 67 2.93 -35.37 -3.22
C LYS A 67 1.94 -35.48 -2.07
N VAL A 68 2.32 -36.32 -1.11
CA VAL A 68 1.59 -36.63 0.12
C VAL A 68 2.54 -36.46 1.30
N ALA A 69 2.09 -36.69 2.53
CA ALA A 69 3.00 -36.62 3.64
C ALA A 69 4.05 -37.74 3.62
N PRO A 70 5.27 -37.48 4.10
CA PRO A 70 6.31 -38.51 4.19
C PRO A 70 5.94 -39.55 5.25
N GLU A 71 6.50 -40.76 5.12
CA GLU A 71 6.27 -41.86 6.08
C GLU A 71 6.59 -41.48 7.53
N LYS A 72 7.61 -40.62 7.72
CA LYS A 72 7.98 -40.07 9.02
C LYS A 72 7.95 -38.56 8.97
N ILE A 73 7.04 -37.95 9.72
CA ILE A 73 6.98 -36.51 9.87
C ILE A 73 8.15 -36.07 10.77
N PRO A 74 9.00 -35.12 10.33
CA PRO A 74 10.07 -34.59 11.16
C PRO A 74 9.54 -33.98 12.46
N GLN A 75 10.27 -34.15 13.56
CA GLN A 75 9.91 -33.58 14.86
C GLN A 75 9.91 -32.04 14.83
N HIS A 76 10.80 -31.45 14.05
CA HIS A 76 10.94 -30.01 13.90
C HIS A 76 10.36 -29.56 12.54
N LEU A 77 9.06 -29.28 12.52
CA LEU A 77 8.40 -28.66 11.38
C LEU A 77 8.32 -27.14 11.58
N HIS A 78 8.91 -26.36 10.67
CA HIS A 78 8.79 -24.91 10.70
C HIS A 78 7.48 -24.45 10.05
N TRP A 79 6.79 -23.51 10.68
CA TRP A 79 5.51 -22.96 10.22
C TRP A 79 5.64 -21.46 9.94
N PHE A 80 5.60 -21.09 8.67
CA PHE A 80 5.61 -19.69 8.23
C PHE A 80 4.22 -19.07 8.42
N LYS A 81 3.99 -18.50 9.61
CA LYS A 81 2.68 -17.91 9.99
C LYS A 81 2.82 -16.63 10.79
N TYR A 82 3.85 -16.55 11.64
CA TYR A 82 4.01 -15.42 12.55
C TYR A 82 4.40 -14.16 11.80
N GLU A 83 5.13 -14.28 10.70
CA GLU A 83 5.49 -13.18 9.83
C GLU A 83 4.23 -12.48 9.29
N ALA A 84 3.26 -13.26 8.81
CA ALA A 84 1.98 -12.73 8.36
C ALA A 84 1.16 -12.12 9.51
N TYR A 85 1.04 -12.83 10.62
CA TYR A 85 0.21 -12.41 11.75
C TYR A 85 0.72 -11.13 12.41
N PHE A 86 2.03 -11.03 12.63
CA PHE A 86 2.62 -9.83 13.23
C PHE A 86 2.69 -8.68 12.24
N THR A 87 2.87 -8.91 10.93
CA THR A 87 2.74 -7.84 9.93
C THR A 87 1.34 -7.23 10.00
N TRP A 88 0.29 -8.06 9.99
CA TRP A 88 -1.08 -7.56 10.05
C TRP A 88 -1.39 -6.88 11.38
N LEU A 89 -1.03 -7.50 12.52
CA LEU A 89 -1.29 -6.94 13.85
C LEU A 89 -0.65 -5.56 14.01
N THR A 90 0.63 -5.44 13.68
CA THR A 90 1.35 -4.17 13.79
C THR A 90 0.87 -3.15 12.75
N GLY A 91 0.48 -3.59 11.55
CA GLY A 91 -0.11 -2.71 10.54
C GLY A 91 -1.47 -2.15 10.97
N PHE A 92 -2.31 -2.98 11.58
CA PHE A 92 -3.58 -2.56 12.15
C PHE A 92 -3.37 -1.59 13.33
N LEU A 93 -2.38 -1.84 14.19
CA LEU A 93 -2.00 -0.89 15.23
C LEU A 93 -1.52 0.45 14.66
N LEU A 94 -0.78 0.46 13.53
CA LEU A 94 -0.40 1.70 12.85
C LEU A 94 -1.61 2.44 12.28
N LEU A 95 -2.58 1.74 11.68
CA LEU A 95 -3.82 2.37 11.25
C LEU A 95 -4.51 3.05 12.43
N PHE A 96 -4.59 2.35 13.56
CA PHE A 96 -5.20 2.91 14.75
C PHE A 96 -4.45 4.16 15.24
N ILE A 97 -3.13 4.06 15.45
CA ILE A 97 -2.29 5.14 15.98
C ILE A 97 -2.29 6.36 15.05
N VAL A 98 -2.16 6.15 13.74
CA VAL A 98 -1.96 7.25 12.78
C VAL A 98 -3.28 7.83 12.28
N TYR A 99 -4.28 6.98 12.00
CA TYR A 99 -5.49 7.40 11.31
C TYR A 99 -6.75 7.37 12.17
N TYR A 100 -6.86 6.49 13.18
CA TYR A 100 -8.10 6.38 13.97
C TYR A 100 -8.07 7.20 15.26
N PHE A 101 -6.91 7.29 15.92
CA PHE A 101 -6.75 8.03 17.17
C PHE A 101 -7.05 9.53 17.00
N ASN A 102 -6.63 10.11 15.86
CA ASN A 102 -6.99 11.49 15.49
C ASN A 102 -7.55 11.55 14.06
N ALA A 103 -8.66 10.85 13.86
CA ALA A 103 -9.32 10.73 12.56
C ALA A 103 -9.71 12.08 11.93
N SER A 104 -10.04 13.11 12.73
CA SER A 104 -10.36 14.44 12.22
C SER A 104 -9.21 15.10 11.44
N SER A 105 -7.94 14.80 11.77
CA SER A 105 -6.78 15.43 11.13
C SER A 105 -6.10 14.54 10.09
N PHE A 106 -6.23 13.21 10.21
CA PHE A 106 -5.49 12.27 9.37
C PHE A 106 -6.39 11.45 8.43
N LEU A 107 -7.64 11.17 8.82
CA LEU A 107 -8.55 10.30 8.08
C LEU A 107 -9.56 11.09 7.25
N ILE A 108 -10.23 12.04 7.88
CA ILE A 108 -11.33 12.81 7.28
C ILE A 108 -10.80 14.08 6.64
N ASP A 109 -11.20 14.30 5.40
CA ASP A 109 -11.06 15.59 4.71
C ASP A 109 -12.47 16.11 4.40
N LYS A 110 -12.83 17.26 4.97
CA LYS A 110 -14.18 17.82 4.85
C LYS A 110 -14.50 18.32 3.44
N GLU A 111 -13.50 18.60 2.62
CA GLU A 111 -13.72 18.93 1.21
C GLU A 111 -14.10 17.70 0.39
N VAL A 112 -13.66 16.50 0.81
CA VAL A 112 -14.01 15.24 0.17
C VAL A 112 -15.39 14.79 0.64
N LEU A 113 -15.57 14.61 1.95
CA LEU A 113 -16.83 14.21 2.55
C LEU A 113 -16.86 14.58 4.04
N ASP A 114 -17.77 15.47 4.43
CA ASP A 114 -17.93 15.87 5.84
C ASP A 114 -18.74 14.81 6.61
N ILE A 115 -18.00 13.90 7.26
CA ILE A 115 -18.54 12.84 8.12
C ILE A 115 -17.92 12.88 9.51
N GLU A 116 -18.64 12.33 10.49
CA GLU A 116 -18.11 12.18 11.83
C GLU A 116 -16.88 11.24 11.85
N PRO A 117 -15.84 11.54 12.64
CA PRO A 117 -14.66 10.69 12.78
C PRO A 117 -14.97 9.21 13.07
N ASN A 118 -15.94 8.92 13.94
CA ASN A 118 -16.34 7.56 14.29
C ASN A 118 -16.91 6.79 13.08
N THR A 119 -17.71 7.46 12.26
CA THR A 119 -18.22 6.91 10.99
C THR A 119 -17.07 6.62 10.04
N GLY A 120 -16.09 7.52 9.94
CA GLY A 120 -14.88 7.29 9.16
C GLY A 120 -14.10 6.05 9.60
N VAL A 121 -13.86 5.90 10.91
CA VAL A 121 -13.19 4.72 11.48
C VAL A 121 -13.98 3.44 11.19
N ALA A 122 -15.31 3.48 11.33
CA ALA A 122 -16.18 2.34 11.04
C ALA A 122 -16.13 1.94 9.55
N ILE A 123 -16.10 2.91 8.62
CA ILE A 123 -15.90 2.65 7.19
C ILE A 123 -14.52 2.02 6.95
N GLY A 124 -13.48 2.53 7.61
CA GLY A 124 -12.11 2.03 7.51
C GLY A 124 -12.03 0.56 7.90
N ILE A 125 -12.49 0.22 9.11
CA ILE A 125 -12.52 -1.17 9.60
C ILE A 125 -13.46 -2.04 8.75
N GLY A 126 -14.64 -1.53 8.42
CA GLY A 126 -15.62 -2.21 7.58
C GLY A 126 -15.05 -2.61 6.22
N SER A 127 -14.24 -1.74 5.61
CA SER A 127 -13.59 -2.01 4.32
C SER A 127 -12.61 -3.20 4.37
N LEU A 128 -11.92 -3.39 5.50
CA LEU A 128 -11.03 -4.54 5.73
C LEU A 128 -11.81 -5.85 5.86
N VAL A 129 -12.95 -5.82 6.55
CA VAL A 129 -13.79 -7.01 6.79
C VAL A 129 -14.54 -7.40 5.51
N VAL A 130 -15.21 -6.44 4.88
CA VAL A 130 -16.01 -6.65 3.66
C VAL A 130 -15.14 -7.17 2.53
N SER A 131 -13.93 -6.65 2.38
CA SER A 131 -13.02 -7.09 1.32
C SER A 131 -12.57 -8.53 1.46
N TRP A 132 -12.26 -8.97 2.68
CA TRP A 132 -11.94 -10.36 2.96
C TRP A 132 -13.13 -11.27 2.65
N ILE A 133 -14.34 -10.92 3.11
CA ILE A 133 -15.55 -11.71 2.86
C ILE A 133 -15.82 -11.80 1.35
N PHE A 134 -15.76 -10.68 0.63
CA PHE A 134 -15.96 -10.64 -0.81
C PHE A 134 -14.98 -11.55 -1.54
N TYR A 135 -13.68 -11.43 -1.23
CA TYR A 135 -12.65 -12.23 -1.84
C TYR A 135 -12.76 -13.72 -1.49
N ASP A 136 -13.10 -14.06 -0.24
CA ASP A 136 -13.28 -15.45 0.19
C ASP A 136 -14.48 -16.11 -0.50
N VAL A 137 -15.61 -15.40 -0.59
CA VAL A 137 -16.79 -15.85 -1.35
C VAL A 137 -16.44 -16.05 -2.83
N LEU A 138 -15.69 -15.11 -3.43
CA LEU A 138 -15.29 -15.21 -4.83
C LEU A 138 -14.44 -16.45 -5.09
N CYS A 139 -13.48 -16.76 -4.21
CA CYS A 139 -12.66 -17.97 -4.33
C CYS A 139 -13.40 -19.28 -4.00
N LYS A 140 -14.51 -19.23 -3.25
CA LYS A 140 -15.38 -20.38 -3.02
C LYS A 140 -16.36 -20.63 -4.17
N SER A 141 -16.50 -19.65 -5.07
CA SER A 141 -17.37 -19.75 -6.25
C SER A 141 -16.68 -20.43 -7.43
N PRO A 142 -17.43 -20.91 -8.45
CA PRO A 142 -16.86 -21.47 -9.68
C PRO A 142 -15.98 -20.49 -10.48
N LEU A 143 -16.05 -19.18 -10.20
CA LEU A 143 -15.21 -18.17 -10.86
C LEU A 143 -13.73 -18.37 -10.58
N VAL A 144 -13.39 -19.04 -9.48
CA VAL A 144 -12.00 -19.36 -9.12
C VAL A 144 -11.27 -20.17 -10.19
N ASN A 145 -12.01 -20.95 -10.99
CA ASN A 145 -11.44 -21.75 -12.10
C ASN A 145 -11.28 -20.94 -13.40
N LYS A 146 -11.78 -19.70 -13.44
CA LYS A 146 -11.70 -18.79 -14.60
C LYS A 146 -10.71 -17.67 -14.31
N ASN A 147 -9.41 -17.99 -14.31
CA ASN A 147 -8.32 -17.11 -13.86
C ASN A 147 -8.41 -15.66 -14.37
N PHE A 148 -8.62 -15.47 -15.68
CA PHE A 148 -8.71 -14.14 -16.26
C PHE A 148 -9.93 -13.35 -15.74
N LEU A 149 -11.09 -14.00 -15.68
CA LEU A 149 -12.31 -13.37 -15.17
C LEU A 149 -12.20 -13.06 -13.68
N PHE A 150 -11.59 -13.97 -12.90
CA PHE A 150 -11.30 -13.75 -11.49
C PHE A 150 -10.40 -12.51 -11.30
N LEU A 151 -9.33 -12.41 -12.10
CA LEU A 151 -8.43 -11.26 -12.08
C LEU A 151 -9.16 -9.96 -12.41
N VAL A 152 -9.99 -9.94 -13.45
CA VAL A 152 -10.76 -8.75 -13.85
C VAL A 152 -11.73 -8.33 -12.74
N ILE A 153 -12.48 -9.28 -12.16
CA ILE A 153 -13.42 -9.00 -11.07
C ILE A 153 -12.67 -8.45 -9.84
N MET A 154 -11.54 -9.07 -9.46
CA MET A 154 -10.74 -8.60 -8.34
C MET A 154 -10.14 -7.22 -8.60
N PHE A 155 -9.65 -6.97 -9.82
CA PHE A 155 -9.13 -5.66 -10.20
C PHE A 155 -10.22 -4.58 -10.11
N LEU A 156 -11.39 -4.83 -10.70
CA LEU A 156 -12.54 -3.91 -10.63
C LEU A 156 -13.02 -3.70 -9.20
N PHE A 157 -13.05 -4.75 -8.37
CA PHE A 157 -13.36 -4.63 -6.95
C PHE A 157 -12.36 -3.73 -6.22
N THR A 158 -11.05 -3.95 -6.42
CA THR A 158 -10.01 -3.13 -5.76
C THR A 158 -9.99 -1.69 -6.27
N ALA A 159 -10.22 -1.46 -7.56
CA ALA A 159 -10.34 -0.13 -8.15
C ALA A 159 -11.61 0.58 -7.67
N GLY A 160 -12.73 -0.14 -7.55
CA GLY A 160 -13.97 0.38 -6.98
C GLY A 160 -13.84 0.71 -5.50
N ALA A 161 -13.16 -0.14 -4.71
CA ALA A 161 -12.83 0.16 -3.32
C ALA A 161 -11.92 1.39 -3.21
N ALA A 162 -10.91 1.53 -4.08
CA ALA A 162 -10.08 2.72 -4.15
C ALA A 162 -10.89 3.97 -4.49
N TYR A 163 -11.80 3.89 -5.47
CA TYR A 163 -12.71 4.98 -5.82
C TYR A 163 -13.57 5.39 -4.63
N VAL A 164 -14.25 4.44 -3.98
CA VAL A 164 -15.09 4.73 -2.81
C VAL A 164 -14.26 5.37 -1.70
N LEU A 165 -13.11 4.79 -1.34
CA LEU A 165 -12.27 5.30 -0.25
C LEU A 165 -11.68 6.69 -0.56
N CYS A 166 -11.31 6.97 -1.82
CA CYS A 166 -10.83 8.29 -2.22
C CYS A 166 -11.93 9.37 -2.23
N ASN A 167 -13.20 8.97 -2.27
CA ASN A 167 -14.36 9.86 -2.14
C ASN A 167 -14.92 9.91 -0.71
N VAL A 168 -14.26 9.26 0.26
CA VAL A 168 -14.69 9.24 1.68
C VAL A 168 -13.59 9.76 2.60
N PHE A 169 -12.33 9.41 2.34
CA PHE A 169 -11.18 9.79 3.17
C PHE A 169 -10.29 10.81 2.47
N SER A 170 -9.39 11.42 3.25
CA SER A 170 -8.26 12.14 2.70
C SER A 170 -7.48 11.22 1.74
N ALA A 171 -6.97 11.75 0.63
CA ALA A 171 -6.36 10.93 -0.42
C ALA A 171 -5.21 10.05 0.10
N ARG A 172 -4.42 10.58 1.03
CA ARG A 172 -3.36 9.82 1.72
C ARG A 172 -3.91 8.65 2.52
N ALA A 173 -4.96 8.88 3.31
CA ALA A 173 -5.59 7.84 4.11
C ALA A 173 -6.26 6.79 3.22
N ALA A 174 -6.95 7.21 2.15
CA ALA A 174 -7.59 6.32 1.20
C ALA A 174 -6.60 5.31 0.61
N TYR A 175 -5.44 5.76 0.15
CA TYR A 175 -4.37 4.87 -0.34
C TYR A 175 -3.97 3.85 0.72
N ILE A 176 -3.60 4.31 1.92
CA ILE A 176 -3.17 3.40 2.99
C ILE A 176 -4.28 2.38 3.34
N HIS A 177 -5.56 2.76 3.29
CA HIS A 177 -6.67 1.83 3.50
C HIS A 177 -6.82 0.79 2.39
N VAL A 178 -6.59 1.16 1.12
CA VAL A 178 -6.56 0.18 0.01
C VAL A 178 -5.43 -0.84 0.22
N GLY A 179 -4.26 -0.38 0.66
CA GLY A 179 -3.14 -1.27 0.94
C GLY A 179 -3.39 -2.16 2.16
N ALA A 180 -4.00 -1.61 3.21
CA ALA A 180 -4.41 -2.36 4.39
C ALA A 180 -5.50 -3.39 4.07
N LEU A 181 -6.42 -3.06 3.16
CA LEU A 181 -7.45 -3.94 2.65
C LEU A 181 -6.82 -5.16 1.98
N LEU A 182 -5.90 -4.94 1.03
CA LEU A 182 -5.16 -6.02 0.37
C LEU A 182 -4.31 -6.82 1.36
N GLY A 183 -3.59 -6.15 2.26
CA GLY A 183 -2.82 -6.79 3.33
C GLY A 183 -3.68 -7.64 4.27
N THR A 184 -4.92 -7.22 4.55
CA THR A 184 -5.88 -7.97 5.35
C THR A 184 -6.35 -9.22 4.62
N ILE A 185 -6.67 -9.11 3.32
CA ILE A 185 -6.96 -10.29 2.48
C ILE A 185 -5.79 -11.28 2.55
N MET A 186 -4.56 -10.77 2.43
CA MET A 186 -3.36 -11.60 2.46
C MET A 186 -3.15 -12.32 3.80
N ALA A 187 -3.31 -11.61 4.91
CA ALA A 187 -3.12 -12.18 6.24
C ALA A 187 -4.25 -13.16 6.60
N ALA A 188 -5.48 -12.83 6.22
CA ALA A 188 -6.65 -13.69 6.40
C ALA A 188 -6.54 -14.98 5.56
N ASN A 189 -5.95 -14.93 4.36
CA ASN A 189 -5.59 -16.14 3.61
C ASN A 189 -4.67 -17.07 4.41
N VAL A 190 -3.67 -16.50 5.07
CA VAL A 190 -2.74 -17.28 5.91
C VAL A 190 -3.48 -17.88 7.11
N PHE A 191 -4.28 -17.06 7.80
CA PHE A 191 -4.95 -17.45 9.04
C PHE A 191 -6.10 -18.45 8.85
N PHE A 192 -7.01 -18.18 7.91
CA PHE A 192 -8.24 -18.97 7.74
C PHE A 192 -8.15 -20.10 6.72
N VAL A 193 -7.19 -20.05 5.78
CA VAL A 193 -7.11 -21.06 4.71
C VAL A 193 -5.79 -21.83 4.75
N ILE A 194 -4.65 -21.15 4.62
CA ILE A 194 -3.36 -21.82 4.41
C ILE A 194 -2.95 -22.62 5.66
N ILE A 195 -2.91 -22.01 6.84
CA ILE A 195 -2.48 -22.70 8.07
C ILE A 195 -3.45 -23.83 8.48
N PRO A 196 -4.78 -23.64 8.44
CA PRO A 196 -5.70 -24.75 8.65
C PRO A 196 -5.52 -25.91 7.66
N SER A 197 -5.37 -25.63 6.36
CA SER A 197 -5.08 -26.67 5.36
C SER A 197 -3.78 -27.43 5.67
N GLN A 198 -2.70 -26.71 5.99
CA GLN A 198 -1.42 -27.33 6.33
C GLN A 198 -1.51 -28.18 7.61
N LYS A 199 -2.26 -27.73 8.63
CA LYS A 199 -2.51 -28.51 9.85
C LYS A 199 -3.30 -29.78 9.56
N ALA A 200 -4.34 -29.70 8.73
CA ALA A 200 -5.12 -30.86 8.32
C ALA A 200 -4.27 -31.89 7.55
N LEU A 201 -3.40 -31.44 6.65
CA LEU A 201 -2.45 -32.31 5.94
C LEU A 201 -1.48 -33.01 6.91
N VAL A 202 -0.91 -32.29 7.88
CA VAL A 202 -0.05 -32.89 8.91
C VAL A 202 -0.82 -33.86 9.81
N GLN A 203 -2.09 -33.59 10.10
CA GLN A 203 -2.90 -34.47 10.94
C GLN A 203 -3.23 -35.78 10.22
N ALA A 204 -3.73 -35.72 8.98
CA ALA A 204 -4.03 -36.90 8.19
C ALA A 204 -2.79 -37.79 7.98
N ALA A 205 -1.63 -37.17 7.84
CA ALA A 205 -0.35 -37.85 7.78
C ALA A 205 0.00 -38.63 9.07
N LYS A 206 -0.26 -38.05 10.25
CA LYS A 206 -0.02 -38.71 11.54
C LYS A 206 -0.98 -39.87 11.76
N ASP A 207 -2.23 -39.70 11.34
CA ASP A 207 -3.30 -40.65 11.57
C ASP A 207 -3.31 -41.78 10.51
N GLY A 208 -2.49 -41.68 9.47
CA GLY A 208 -2.46 -42.63 8.35
C GLY A 208 -3.76 -42.63 7.53
N THR A 209 -4.52 -41.54 7.56
CA THR A 209 -5.78 -41.39 6.83
C THR A 209 -5.55 -40.80 5.45
N GLU A 210 -6.51 -40.98 4.54
CA GLU A 210 -6.45 -40.40 3.20
C GLU A 210 -6.33 -38.86 3.25
N LEU A 211 -5.41 -38.32 2.46
CA LEU A 211 -5.15 -36.88 2.38
C LEU A 211 -6.08 -36.22 1.37
N ASP A 212 -6.85 -35.22 1.80
CA ASP A 212 -7.61 -34.36 0.90
C ASP A 212 -6.68 -33.38 0.16
N LEU A 213 -6.33 -33.73 -1.08
CA LEU A 213 -5.47 -32.92 -1.95
C LEU A 213 -6.08 -31.55 -2.28
N THR A 214 -7.41 -31.39 -2.18
CA THR A 214 -8.07 -30.12 -2.49
C THR A 214 -7.71 -29.03 -1.48
N LEU A 215 -7.36 -29.39 -0.24
CA LEU A 215 -6.91 -28.45 0.78
C LEU A 215 -5.57 -27.79 0.41
N GLY A 216 -4.63 -28.59 -0.10
CA GLY A 216 -3.33 -28.13 -0.58
C GLY A 216 -3.46 -27.24 -1.82
N GLN A 217 -4.32 -27.62 -2.77
CA GLN A 217 -4.60 -26.82 -3.97
C GLN A 217 -5.22 -25.46 -3.62
N LYS A 218 -6.22 -25.44 -2.72
CA LYS A 218 -6.83 -24.19 -2.24
C LYS A 218 -5.81 -23.30 -1.54
N ALA A 219 -4.97 -23.86 -0.66
CA ALA A 219 -3.92 -23.10 0.03
C ALA A 219 -2.88 -22.54 -0.96
N GLY A 220 -2.44 -23.34 -1.93
CA GLY A 220 -1.53 -22.92 -2.99
C GLY A 220 -2.09 -21.76 -3.82
N LEU A 221 -3.38 -21.83 -4.19
CA LEU A 221 -4.02 -20.74 -4.91
C LEU A 221 -4.08 -19.43 -4.10
N ARG A 222 -4.42 -19.50 -2.81
CA ARG A 222 -4.40 -18.31 -1.94
C ARG A 222 -2.99 -17.73 -1.81
N SER A 223 -1.98 -18.59 -1.74
CA SER A 223 -0.57 -18.16 -1.74
C SER A 223 -0.19 -17.44 -3.03
N LEU A 224 -0.65 -17.95 -4.19
CA LEU A 224 -0.43 -17.30 -5.48
C LEU A 224 -1.14 -15.95 -5.56
N HIS A 225 -2.39 -15.83 -5.08
CA HIS A 225 -3.09 -14.55 -5.03
C HIS A 225 -2.37 -13.55 -4.13
N ASN A 226 -1.92 -13.96 -2.94
CA ASN A 226 -1.13 -13.11 -2.05
C ASN A 226 0.10 -12.54 -2.75
N ASN A 227 0.78 -13.38 -3.52
CA ASN A 227 1.97 -13.01 -4.27
C ASN A 227 1.70 -11.94 -5.35
N TYR A 228 0.54 -12.00 -6.04
CA TYR A 228 0.10 -10.93 -6.95
C TYR A 228 -0.24 -9.63 -6.23
N PHE A 229 -0.79 -9.70 -5.02
CA PHE A 229 -1.11 -8.51 -4.21
C PHE A 229 0.11 -7.82 -3.64
N THR A 230 1.24 -8.53 -3.48
CA THR A 230 2.43 -8.03 -2.80
C THR A 230 2.97 -6.72 -3.39
N LEU A 231 3.20 -6.64 -4.70
CA LEU A 231 3.77 -5.42 -5.31
C LEU A 231 2.83 -4.20 -5.21
N PRO A 232 1.52 -4.31 -5.52
CA PRO A 232 0.56 -3.26 -5.22
C PRO A 232 0.58 -2.81 -3.76
N VAL A 233 0.56 -3.75 -2.80
CA VAL A 233 0.59 -3.43 -1.36
C VAL A 233 1.86 -2.67 -1.00
N VAL A 234 3.04 -3.14 -1.44
CA VAL A 234 4.32 -2.47 -1.15
C VAL A 234 4.31 -1.05 -1.70
N PHE A 235 3.86 -0.85 -2.95
CA PHE A 235 3.75 0.49 -3.52
C PHE A 235 2.83 1.38 -2.68
N VAL A 236 1.65 0.90 -2.31
CA VAL A 236 0.70 1.66 -1.50
C VAL A 236 1.31 2.05 -0.14
N MET A 237 2.05 1.16 0.51
CA MET A 237 2.69 1.46 1.80
C MET A 237 3.74 2.58 1.69
N ILE A 238 4.49 2.64 0.59
CA ILE A 238 5.49 3.71 0.36
C ILE A 238 4.87 4.97 -0.25
N SER A 239 3.65 4.89 -0.81
CA SER A 239 3.01 5.98 -1.55
C SER A 239 2.90 7.28 -0.75
N SER A 240 2.83 7.21 0.57
CA SER A 240 2.76 8.40 1.44
C SER A 240 3.96 9.34 1.30
N HIS A 241 5.10 8.84 0.81
CA HIS A 241 6.30 9.62 0.47
C HIS A 241 6.23 10.32 -0.89
N TYR A 242 5.24 9.97 -1.73
CA TYR A 242 5.07 10.47 -3.09
C TYR A 242 3.67 11.07 -3.30
N PRO A 243 3.40 12.27 -2.74
CA PRO A 243 2.15 13.00 -2.95
C PRO A 243 1.66 13.13 -4.38
N SER A 244 2.59 13.19 -5.35
CA SER A 244 2.26 13.20 -6.78
C SER A 244 1.40 12.02 -7.22
N THR A 245 1.43 10.91 -6.49
CA THR A 245 0.66 9.70 -6.82
C THR A 245 -0.77 9.75 -6.33
N TYR A 246 -1.10 10.52 -5.28
CA TYR A 246 -2.43 10.55 -4.66
C TYR A 246 -3.06 11.95 -4.58
N GLY A 247 -2.32 13.02 -4.86
CA GLY A 247 -2.82 14.40 -4.80
C GLY A 247 -3.66 14.84 -6.01
N SER A 248 -3.76 14.01 -7.05
CA SER A 248 -4.59 14.26 -8.23
C SER A 248 -6.07 13.98 -7.95
N GLU A 249 -6.97 14.68 -8.65
CA GLU A 249 -8.41 14.37 -8.67
C GLU A 249 -8.70 12.95 -9.21
N TRP A 250 -7.77 12.40 -10.00
CA TRP A 250 -7.82 11.04 -10.53
C TRP A 250 -7.07 10.02 -9.66
N ASN A 251 -6.84 10.32 -8.38
CA ASN A 251 -6.06 9.48 -7.45
C ASN A 251 -6.41 7.98 -7.53
N TRP A 252 -7.68 7.59 -7.46
CA TRP A 252 -8.09 6.19 -7.53
C TRP A 252 -7.68 5.51 -8.86
N ALA A 253 -7.71 6.24 -9.97
CA ALA A 253 -7.32 5.73 -11.29
C ALA A 253 -5.80 5.62 -11.42
N VAL A 254 -5.05 6.57 -10.84
CA VAL A 254 -3.59 6.48 -10.72
C VAL A 254 -3.22 5.24 -9.91
N LEU A 255 -3.87 5.00 -8.78
CA LEU A 255 -3.65 3.80 -7.97
C LEU A 255 -3.97 2.52 -8.74
N ALA A 256 -5.09 2.48 -9.46
CA ALA A 256 -5.48 1.34 -10.29
C ALA A 256 -4.44 1.06 -11.39
N GLY A 257 -3.94 2.10 -12.06
CA GLY A 257 -2.89 2.00 -13.08
C GLY A 257 -1.57 1.46 -12.51
N LEU A 258 -1.11 2.02 -11.39
CA LEU A 258 0.12 1.57 -10.70
C LEU A 258 -0.02 0.13 -10.20
N SER A 259 -1.20 -0.25 -9.73
CA SER A 259 -1.52 -1.63 -9.33
C SER A 259 -1.49 -2.58 -10.54
N ALA A 260 -2.07 -2.19 -11.67
CA ALA A 260 -2.04 -2.99 -12.91
C ALA A 260 -0.61 -3.22 -13.41
N VAL A 261 0.22 -2.18 -13.44
CA VAL A 261 1.65 -2.28 -13.77
C VAL A 261 2.35 -3.24 -12.81
N SER A 262 2.13 -3.09 -11.50
CA SER A 262 2.72 -3.93 -10.47
C SER A 262 2.32 -5.40 -10.60
N ILE A 263 1.05 -5.68 -10.87
CA ILE A 263 0.53 -7.03 -11.13
C ILE A 263 1.17 -7.61 -12.40
N GLY A 264 1.30 -6.81 -13.46
CA GLY A 264 1.93 -7.23 -14.72
C GLY A 264 3.41 -7.60 -14.55
N VAL A 265 4.16 -6.79 -13.78
CA VAL A 265 5.55 -7.11 -13.40
C VAL A 265 5.59 -8.42 -12.63
N LYS A 266 4.68 -8.63 -11.67
CA LYS A 266 4.70 -9.87 -10.89
C LYS A 266 4.31 -11.09 -11.74
N HIS A 267 3.35 -10.93 -12.64
CA HIS A 267 2.92 -11.96 -13.59
C HIS A 267 4.09 -12.40 -14.49
N PHE A 268 4.85 -11.44 -15.01
CA PHE A 268 6.05 -11.72 -15.80
C PHE A 268 7.02 -12.63 -15.05
N TRP A 269 7.35 -12.29 -13.79
CA TRP A 269 8.27 -13.09 -12.99
C TRP A 269 7.71 -14.49 -12.69
N ASN A 270 6.43 -14.61 -12.36
CA ASN A 270 5.83 -15.91 -12.07
C ASN A 270 5.90 -16.87 -13.27
N ILE A 271 5.64 -16.38 -14.49
CA ILE A 271 5.75 -17.20 -15.72
C ILE A 271 7.21 -17.49 -16.05
N TYR A 272 8.09 -16.49 -15.90
CA TYR A 272 9.53 -16.66 -16.14
C TYR A 272 10.13 -17.77 -15.26
N GLU A 273 9.77 -17.78 -13.97
CA GLU A 273 10.22 -18.79 -13.00
C GLU A 273 9.72 -20.22 -13.31
N GLN A 274 8.63 -20.35 -14.07
CA GLN A 274 8.06 -21.63 -14.53
C GLN A 274 8.77 -22.19 -15.77
N GLY A 275 9.68 -21.42 -16.39
CA GLY A 275 10.38 -21.84 -17.60
C GLY A 275 9.51 -21.87 -18.86
N GLU A 276 8.30 -21.31 -18.83
CA GLU A 276 7.42 -21.22 -19.99
C GLU A 276 7.95 -20.22 -21.03
N LEU A 277 7.56 -20.37 -22.30
CA LEU A 277 7.81 -19.39 -23.36
C LEU A 277 7.08 -18.08 -23.03
N TYR A 278 7.76 -17.22 -22.28
CA TYR A 278 7.18 -15.99 -21.76
C TYR A 278 7.12 -14.91 -22.84
N ASN A 279 6.07 -14.09 -22.81
CA ASN A 279 6.00 -12.89 -23.62
C ASN A 279 6.98 -11.84 -23.08
N ARG A 280 8.18 -11.80 -23.67
CA ARG A 280 9.25 -10.84 -23.33
C ARG A 280 8.83 -9.36 -23.40
N TRP A 281 7.69 -9.04 -24.03
CA TRP A 281 7.16 -7.69 -24.11
C TRP A 281 6.35 -7.25 -22.89
N LEU A 282 5.97 -8.16 -22.00
CA LEU A 282 5.15 -7.82 -20.82
C LEU A 282 5.88 -6.83 -19.89
N LEU A 283 7.17 -7.05 -19.63
CA LEU A 283 7.96 -6.16 -18.79
C LEU A 283 8.21 -4.78 -19.45
N PRO A 284 8.66 -4.68 -20.73
CA PRO A 284 8.69 -3.42 -21.45
C PRO A 284 7.35 -2.68 -21.48
N ALA A 285 6.23 -3.39 -21.69
CA ALA A 285 4.90 -2.79 -21.68
C ALA A 285 4.54 -2.21 -20.29
N ALA A 286 4.90 -2.90 -19.20
CA ALA A 286 4.72 -2.40 -17.84
C ALA A 286 5.56 -1.12 -17.59
N VAL A 287 6.80 -1.07 -18.08
CA VAL A 287 7.65 0.13 -18.01
C VAL A 287 7.05 1.29 -18.79
N ILE A 288 6.60 1.04 -20.02
CA ILE A 288 5.92 2.06 -20.85
C ILE A 288 4.65 2.54 -20.17
N GLY A 289 3.87 1.64 -19.56
CA GLY A 289 2.68 2.00 -18.79
C GLY A 289 3.00 2.92 -17.61
N LEU A 290 4.10 2.64 -16.88
CA LEU A 290 4.55 3.49 -15.78
C LEU A 290 4.98 4.89 -16.27
N ILE A 291 5.74 4.95 -17.38
CA ILE A 291 6.15 6.22 -17.99
C ILE A 291 4.92 7.01 -18.47
N ALA A 292 3.97 6.33 -19.12
CA ALA A 292 2.73 6.96 -19.58
C ALA A 292 1.92 7.52 -18.40
N LEU A 293 1.80 6.79 -17.30
CA LEU A 293 1.16 7.28 -16.08
C LEU A 293 1.88 8.51 -15.52
N ALA A 294 3.22 8.49 -15.45
CA ALA A 294 4.00 9.64 -14.97
C ALA A 294 3.81 10.88 -15.86
N LEU A 295 3.70 10.70 -17.18
CA LEU A 295 3.48 11.81 -18.12
C LEU A 295 2.04 12.35 -18.08
N VAL A 296 1.04 11.46 -17.99
CA VAL A 296 -0.39 11.85 -17.96
C VAL A 296 -0.76 12.54 -16.64
N THR A 297 -0.09 12.18 -15.55
CA THR A 297 -0.30 12.78 -14.22
C THR A 297 0.56 14.02 -13.98
N ALA A 298 1.39 14.43 -14.95
CA ALA A 298 2.22 15.62 -14.83
C ALA A 298 1.34 16.88 -14.71
N PRO A 299 1.64 17.81 -13.78
CA PRO A 299 0.88 19.04 -13.64
C PRO A 299 0.99 19.89 -14.92
N SER A 300 -0.12 20.54 -15.29
CA SER A 300 -0.17 21.46 -16.44
C SER A 300 0.85 22.60 -16.28
N ASN A 301 1.52 23.01 -17.37
CA ASN A 301 2.53 24.08 -17.33
C ASN A 301 1.94 25.40 -16.81
N PRO A 302 2.32 25.87 -15.61
CA PRO A 302 1.72 27.04 -14.99
C PRO A 302 2.05 28.35 -15.71
N ALA A 303 3.19 28.42 -16.42
CA ALA A 303 3.57 29.59 -17.20
C ALA A 303 2.55 29.92 -18.31
N THR A 304 1.82 28.91 -18.81
CA THR A 304 0.75 29.10 -19.79
C THR A 304 -0.57 29.48 -19.12
N ARG A 305 -0.91 28.83 -18.00
CA ARG A 305 -2.18 29.08 -17.28
C ARG A 305 -2.22 30.43 -16.57
N LEU A 306 -1.08 30.89 -16.05
CA LEU A 306 -1.00 32.07 -15.17
C LEU A 306 -0.49 33.33 -15.89
N LYS A 307 -0.32 33.27 -17.22
CA LYS A 307 0.27 34.37 -18.00
C LYS A 307 -0.44 35.71 -17.82
N ASP A 308 -1.78 35.69 -17.75
CA ASP A 308 -2.63 36.87 -17.65
C ASP A 308 -3.25 37.04 -16.26
N ALA A 309 -2.73 36.32 -15.25
CA ALA A 309 -3.25 36.41 -13.88
C ALA A 309 -2.90 37.77 -13.24
N PRO A 310 -3.83 38.40 -12.50
CA PRO A 310 -3.58 39.66 -11.83
C PRO A 310 -2.42 39.55 -10.83
N ALA A 311 -1.72 40.67 -10.60
CA ALA A 311 -0.63 40.71 -9.62
C ALA A 311 -1.14 40.44 -8.21
N VAL A 312 -0.51 39.48 -7.51
CA VAL A 312 -0.83 39.16 -6.10
C VAL A 312 0.26 39.72 -5.21
N SER A 313 -0.14 40.47 -4.19
CA SER A 313 0.80 41.09 -3.25
C SER A 313 1.32 40.07 -2.22
N PHE A 314 2.53 40.28 -1.72
CA PHE A 314 3.04 39.47 -0.60
C PHE A 314 2.16 39.57 0.65
N GLN A 315 1.56 40.74 0.91
CA GLN A 315 0.71 40.94 2.09
C GLN A 315 -0.52 40.03 2.07
N GLU A 316 -1.11 39.81 0.89
CA GLU A 316 -2.21 38.87 0.69
C GLU A 316 -1.77 37.42 0.96
N VAL A 317 -0.64 37.01 0.37
CA VAL A 317 -0.06 35.67 0.61
C VAL A 317 0.31 35.46 2.07
N GLN A 318 0.89 36.46 2.72
CA GLN A 318 1.28 36.39 4.13
C GLN A 318 0.05 36.22 5.02
N ALA A 319 -1.07 36.91 4.73
CA ALA A 319 -2.32 36.72 5.46
C ALA A 319 -2.84 35.28 5.33
N ILE A 320 -2.83 34.72 4.11
CA ILE A 320 -3.22 33.32 3.85
C ILE A 320 -2.33 32.36 4.64
N ILE A 321 -1.01 32.53 4.59
CA ILE A 321 -0.06 31.65 5.29
C ILE A 321 -0.24 31.74 6.81
N ASN A 322 -0.47 32.93 7.34
CA ASN A 322 -0.75 33.13 8.77
C ASN A 322 -2.06 32.49 9.21
N GLU A 323 -3.09 32.46 8.35
CA GLU A 323 -4.36 31.81 8.70
C GLU A 323 -4.29 30.28 8.56
N ARG A 324 -3.60 29.79 7.50
CA ARG A 324 -3.67 28.38 7.09
C ARG A 324 -2.51 27.52 7.59
N CYS A 325 -1.33 28.10 7.86
CA CYS A 325 -0.10 27.35 8.06
C CYS A 325 0.54 27.52 9.44
N THR A 326 0.54 28.73 10.01
CA THR A 326 1.32 29.05 11.23
C THR A 326 0.80 28.36 12.50
N ASN A 327 -0.45 27.89 12.51
CA ASN A 327 -0.98 27.06 13.61
C ASN A 327 -0.07 25.85 13.90
N CYS A 328 0.54 25.26 12.86
CA CYS A 328 1.52 24.18 13.00
C CYS A 328 2.96 24.63 12.71
N HIS A 329 3.16 25.55 11.77
CA HIS A 329 4.47 25.98 11.27
C HIS A 329 4.87 27.35 11.83
N SER A 330 5.04 27.43 13.15
CA SER A 330 5.47 28.62 13.90
C SER A 330 6.51 28.25 14.95
N ALA A 331 7.30 29.21 15.41
CA ALA A 331 8.13 29.08 16.62
C ALA A 331 7.31 28.78 17.87
N THR A 332 6.02 29.16 17.88
CA THR A 332 5.06 28.85 18.93
C THR A 332 3.78 28.27 18.32
N PRO A 333 3.79 27.00 17.88
CA PRO A 333 2.59 26.36 17.34
C PRO A 333 1.43 26.36 18.34
N THR A 334 0.21 26.51 17.83
CA THR A 334 -1.03 26.52 18.62
C THR A 334 -1.87 25.26 18.41
N ASP A 335 -1.47 24.40 17.46
CA ASP A 335 -2.10 23.12 17.20
C ASP A 335 -2.00 22.16 18.39
N LYS A 336 -3.07 21.40 18.64
CA LYS A 336 -3.17 20.49 19.80
C LYS A 336 -2.31 19.24 19.67
N VAL A 337 -1.92 18.88 18.45
CA VAL A 337 -1.15 17.66 18.13
C VAL A 337 0.31 18.02 17.90
N TRP A 338 0.54 19.09 17.13
CA TRP A 338 1.88 19.54 16.76
C TRP A 338 2.38 20.62 17.71
N ALA A 339 2.88 20.21 18.87
CA ALA A 339 3.50 21.11 19.86
C ALA A 339 4.85 21.72 19.41
N THR A 340 5.42 21.21 18.31
CA THR A 340 6.64 21.71 17.67
C THR A 340 6.42 21.76 16.17
N ALA A 341 7.00 22.78 15.52
CA ALA A 341 6.94 22.93 14.07
C ALA A 341 7.43 21.66 13.33
N PRO A 342 6.56 21.01 12.53
CA PRO A 342 6.95 19.81 11.80
C PRO A 342 8.15 20.07 10.88
N ASN A 343 9.14 19.19 10.93
CA ASN A 343 10.42 19.31 10.20
C ASN A 343 11.22 20.60 10.49
N GLY A 344 10.91 21.32 11.56
CA GLY A 344 11.57 22.60 11.90
C GLY A 344 11.24 23.73 10.92
N ILE A 345 10.18 23.60 10.11
CA ILE A 345 9.76 24.61 9.13
C ILE A 345 8.81 25.58 9.81
N MET A 346 9.11 26.87 9.74
CA MET A 346 8.31 27.94 10.33
C MET A 346 8.00 29.00 9.28
N PHE A 347 6.91 29.75 9.46
CA PHE A 347 6.47 30.82 8.55
C PHE A 347 6.17 32.13 9.31
N ASP A 348 6.88 32.36 10.43
CA ASP A 348 6.70 33.55 11.26
C ASP A 348 7.23 34.83 10.59
N THR A 349 8.23 34.71 9.71
CA THR A 349 8.83 35.86 9.01
C THR A 349 8.69 35.77 7.48
N PRO A 350 8.68 36.91 6.77
CA PRO A 350 8.65 36.94 5.30
C PRO A 350 9.76 36.13 4.64
N GLU A 351 10.97 36.18 5.18
CA GLU A 351 12.13 35.47 4.66
C GLU A 351 11.95 33.95 4.76
N GLN A 352 11.34 33.48 5.85
CA GLN A 352 11.04 32.06 6.02
C GLN A 352 10.04 31.56 4.97
N ILE A 353 9.02 32.37 4.65
CA ILE A 353 8.04 32.07 3.60
C ILE A 353 8.72 31.99 2.23
N VAL A 354 9.51 33.00 1.87
CA VAL A 354 10.20 33.06 0.57
C VAL A 354 11.17 31.89 0.39
N ASN A 355 11.93 31.54 1.44
CA ASN A 355 12.86 30.41 1.43
C ASN A 355 12.18 29.04 1.26
N MET A 356 10.85 28.97 1.42
CA MET A 356 10.07 27.73 1.34
C MET A 356 9.08 27.72 0.18
N THR A 357 9.16 28.67 -0.74
CA THR A 357 8.29 28.81 -1.93
C THR A 357 8.12 27.51 -2.71
N ASP A 358 9.19 26.82 -3.07
CA ASP A 358 9.12 25.52 -3.77
C ASP A 358 8.32 24.47 -2.98
N ARG A 359 8.51 24.40 -1.67
CA ARG A 359 7.80 23.46 -0.79
C ARG A 359 6.34 23.85 -0.63
N ILE A 360 6.04 25.14 -0.45
CA ILE A 360 4.69 25.68 -0.36
C ILE A 360 3.94 25.39 -1.66
N LEU A 361 4.53 25.69 -2.81
CA LEU A 361 3.97 25.38 -4.12
C LEU A 361 3.64 23.90 -4.25
N ASN A 362 4.62 23.03 -3.97
CA ASN A 362 4.43 21.60 -4.19
C ASN A 362 3.39 21.00 -3.22
N ARG A 363 3.44 21.36 -1.94
CA ARG A 363 2.60 20.74 -0.88
C ARG A 363 1.21 21.36 -0.76
N ALA A 364 1.11 22.69 -0.83
CA ALA A 364 -0.16 23.39 -0.65
C ALA A 364 -0.89 23.59 -1.98
N VAL A 365 -0.21 23.89 -3.08
CA VAL A 365 -0.88 24.20 -4.36
C VAL A 365 -1.03 22.95 -5.22
N ILE A 366 0.09 22.31 -5.59
CA ILE A 366 0.10 21.24 -6.60
C ILE A 366 -0.52 19.95 -6.06
N THR A 367 -0.02 19.46 -4.93
CA THR A 367 -0.41 18.14 -4.40
C THR A 367 -1.56 18.22 -3.39
N ARG A 368 -1.92 19.44 -2.97
CA ARG A 368 -2.97 19.73 -1.97
C ARG A 368 -2.87 18.87 -0.71
N THR A 369 -1.64 18.52 -0.31
CA THR A 369 -1.38 17.70 0.89
C THR A 369 -1.17 18.52 2.15
N MET A 370 -1.10 19.84 2.01
CA MET A 370 -1.10 20.80 3.10
C MET A 370 -2.17 21.88 2.86
N PRO A 371 -2.80 22.41 3.92
CA PRO A 371 -2.80 21.94 5.30
C PRO A 371 -3.30 20.50 5.41
N GLN A 372 -2.80 19.72 6.37
CA GLN A 372 -3.06 18.28 6.41
C GLN A 372 -4.56 18.00 6.50
N ALA A 373 -5.09 17.17 5.59
CA ALA A 373 -6.52 16.87 5.45
C ALA A 373 -7.41 18.13 5.41
N ASN A 374 -6.85 19.20 4.85
CA ASN A 374 -7.42 20.55 4.81
C ASN A 374 -7.96 21.05 6.17
N GLN A 375 -7.31 20.70 7.27
CA GLN A 375 -7.80 20.99 8.63
C GLN A 375 -8.05 22.47 8.93
N THR A 376 -7.41 23.40 8.21
CA THR A 376 -7.63 24.85 8.37
C THR A 376 -8.57 25.45 7.32
N GLY A 377 -9.17 24.63 6.45
CA GLY A 377 -10.17 25.07 5.46
C GLY A 377 -9.60 25.96 4.36
N MET A 378 -8.43 25.62 3.83
CA MET A 378 -7.77 26.40 2.78
C MET A 378 -8.48 26.26 1.44
N LYS A 379 -8.96 27.38 0.91
CA LYS A 379 -9.79 27.44 -0.30
C LYS A 379 -8.96 27.42 -1.57
N GLN A 380 -9.60 27.12 -2.70
CA GLN A 380 -8.91 27.09 -4.00
C GLN A 380 -8.40 28.49 -4.40
N GLU A 381 -9.15 29.55 -4.12
CA GLU A 381 -8.74 30.92 -4.46
C GLU A 381 -7.46 31.32 -3.70
N GLU A 382 -7.30 30.83 -2.47
CA GLU A 382 -6.10 31.08 -1.66
C GLU A 382 -4.89 30.32 -2.21
N ARG A 383 -5.09 29.08 -2.71
CA ARG A 383 -4.05 28.30 -3.38
C ARG A 383 -3.63 28.98 -4.68
N ASP A 384 -4.60 29.49 -5.44
CA ASP A 384 -4.36 30.21 -6.70
C ASP A 384 -3.56 31.50 -6.44
N ALA A 385 -3.91 32.26 -5.40
CA ALA A 385 -3.18 33.47 -5.01
C ALA A 385 -1.70 33.19 -4.68
N ILE A 386 -1.44 32.14 -3.87
CA ILE A 386 -0.08 31.70 -3.56
C ILE A 386 0.66 31.30 -4.84
N GLU A 387 0.01 30.53 -5.71
CA GLU A 387 0.62 30.07 -6.94
C GLU A 387 1.04 31.24 -7.84
N ILE A 388 0.12 32.18 -8.07
CA ILE A 388 0.35 33.39 -8.86
C ILE A 388 1.54 34.17 -8.32
N TRP A 389 1.57 34.42 -7.01
CA TRP A 389 2.67 35.15 -6.37
C TRP A 389 4.03 34.44 -6.54
N ILE A 390 4.08 33.11 -6.40
CA ILE A 390 5.31 32.33 -6.60
C ILE A 390 5.80 32.47 -8.04
N TYR A 391 4.90 32.33 -9.04
CA TYR A 391 5.25 32.47 -10.45
C TYR A 391 5.59 33.92 -10.87
N GLN A 392 5.17 34.92 -10.10
CA GLN A 392 5.58 36.32 -10.24
C GLN A 392 6.97 36.62 -9.62
N GLY A 393 7.64 35.59 -9.09
CA GLY A 393 8.99 35.66 -8.55
C GLY A 393 9.05 35.82 -7.02
N ALA A 394 7.96 35.53 -6.31
CA ALA A 394 7.90 35.48 -4.85
C ALA A 394 8.48 36.71 -4.13
N LYS A 395 8.18 37.91 -4.65
CA LYS A 395 8.72 39.16 -4.12
C LYS A 395 8.00 39.56 -2.84
N ILE A 396 8.74 40.08 -1.86
CA ILE A 396 8.21 40.59 -0.58
C ILE A 396 7.61 42.01 -0.74
N LYS A 397 8.07 42.76 -1.75
CA LYS A 397 7.70 44.17 -2.00
C LYS A 397 6.69 44.32 -3.12
#